data_AF-A0A4S2B1D6-F1
#
_entry.id   AF-A0A4S2B1D6-F1
#
_cell.length_a   1.000
_cell.length_b   1.000
_cell.length_c   1.000
_cell.angle_alpha   90.00
_cell.angle_beta   90.00
_cell.angle_gamma   90.00
#
_symmetry.space_group_name_H-M   'P 1'
#
loop_
_entity.id
_entity.type
_entity.pdbx_description
1 polymer ?
#
loop_
_entity_poly.entity_id
_entity_poly.type
_entity_poly.pdbx_seq_one_letter_code
_entity_poly.pdbx_strand_id
1 'polypeptide(L)' 'MKGKKIFTSEEVFKIKELIRLKLQSSNNEQKGIRAKIRRIGFYWEDFHQKTEIPKVEYNIENFEELIRNRNITIQN' A
#
# COMPACT_ATOMS: atom_id res chain seq x y z
N MET A 1 6.82 6.43 -9.22
CA MET A 1 6.86 7.77 -8.59
C MET A 1 7.42 7.52 -7.22
N LYS A 2 8.54 8.13 -6.78
CA LYS A 2 9.08 7.79 -5.47
C LYS A 2 8.13 8.26 -4.36
N GLY A 3 7.41 7.33 -3.76
CA GLY A 3 6.56 7.51 -2.61
C GLY A 3 7.34 7.69 -1.31
N LYS A 4 6.60 7.99 -0.25
CA LYS A 4 7.09 8.09 1.12
C LYS A 4 7.56 6.71 1.59
N LYS A 5 8.61 6.67 2.43
CA LYS A 5 9.11 5.44 3.08
C LYS A 5 8.96 5.44 4.60
N ILE A 6 8.74 6.62 5.20
CA ILE A 6 8.55 6.80 6.63
C ILE A 6 7.11 7.21 6.84
N PHE A 7 6.33 6.48 7.62
CA PHE A 7 4.91 6.79 7.85
C PHE A 7 4.62 6.90 9.35
N THR A 8 3.59 7.65 9.71
CA THR A 8 3.07 7.61 11.08
C THR A 8 2.25 6.36 11.31
N SER A 9 2.06 5.99 12.57
CA SER A 9 1.17 4.88 12.94
C SER A 9 -0.25 5.09 12.39
N GLU A 10 -0.74 6.33 12.38
CA GLU A 10 -2.04 6.68 11.82
C GLU A 10 -2.10 6.53 10.29
N GLU A 11 -1.06 6.93 9.57
CA GLU A 11 -0.99 6.74 8.11
C GLU A 11 -0.98 5.26 7.76
N VAL A 12 -0.19 4.45 8.48
CA VAL A 12 -0.17 2.99 8.29
C VAL A 12 -1.53 2.38 8.56
N PHE A 13 -2.20 2.79 9.63
CA PHE A 13 -3.56 2.34 9.94
C PHE A 13 -4.53 2.68 8.79
N LYS A 14 -4.53 3.94 8.33
CA LYS A 14 -5.36 4.39 7.19
C LYS A 14 -5.07 3.61 5.91
N ILE A 15 -3.80 3.33 5.61
CA ILE A 15 -3.42 2.53 4.43
C ILE A 15 -3.98 1.10 4.56
N LYS A 16 -3.86 0.45 5.72
CA LYS A 16 -4.43 -0.88 5.96
C LYS A 16 -5.95 -0.90 5.74
N GLU A 17 -6.68 0.06 6.30
CA GLU A 17 -8.14 0.16 6.11
C GLU A 17 -8.51 0.34 4.63
N LEU A 18 -7.78 1.18 3.90
CA LEU A 18 -8.01 1.37 2.47
C LEU A 18 -7.70 0.11 1.65
N ILE A 19 -6.66 -0.65 2.00
CA ILE A 19 -6.35 -1.92 1.33
C ILE A 19 -7.45 -2.95 1.59
N ARG A 20 -7.97 -3.06 2.83
CA ARG A 20 -9.12 -3.94 3.13
C ARG A 20 -10.34 -3.56 2.30
N LEU A 21 -10.68 -2.28 2.27
CA LEU A 21 -11.79 -1.78 1.47
C LEU A 21 -11.58 -2.08 -0.02
N LYS A 22 -10.36 -1.88 -0.56
CA LYS A 22 -10.02 -2.22 -1.95
C LYS A 22 -10.36 -3.67 -2.26
N LEU A 23 -10.00 -4.62 -1.40
CA LEU A 23 -10.21 -6.05 -1.65
C LEU A 23 -11.70 -6.44 -1.71
N GLN A 24 -12.57 -5.66 -1.07
CA GLN A 24 -14.02 -5.86 -1.09
C GLN A 24 -14.75 -5.04 -2.17
N SER A 25 -14.03 -4.21 -2.92
CA SER A 25 -14.61 -3.25 -3.87
C SER A 25 -14.49 -3.71 -5.33
N SER A 26 -15.39 -3.22 -6.18
CA SER A 26 -15.31 -3.41 -7.64
C SER A 26 -14.08 -2.75 -8.26
N ASN A 27 -13.71 -3.14 -9.47
CA ASN A 27 -12.53 -2.60 -10.17
C ASN A 27 -12.54 -1.06 -10.30
N ASN A 28 -13.71 -0.46 -10.52
CA ASN A 28 -13.87 1.00 -10.63
C ASN A 28 -13.61 1.69 -9.28
N GLU A 29 -14.18 1.16 -8.20
CA GLU A 29 -13.99 1.68 -6.84
C GLU A 29 -12.55 1.51 -6.36
N GLN A 30 -11.92 0.37 -6.67
CA GLN A 30 -10.52 0.13 -6.36
C GLN A 30 -9.58 1.19 -6.96
N LYS A 31 -9.90 1.72 -8.15
CA LYS A 31 -9.14 2.83 -8.75
C LYS A 31 -9.18 4.07 -7.87
N GLY A 32 -10.36 4.43 -7.35
CA GLY A 32 -10.55 5.55 -6.42
C GLY A 32 -9.82 5.32 -5.09
N ILE A 33 -9.89 4.10 -4.55
CA ILE A 33 -9.22 3.74 -3.30
C ILE A 33 -7.69 3.82 -3.44
N ARG A 34 -7.12 3.29 -4.53
CA ARG A 34 -5.69 3.44 -4.82
C ARG A 34 -5.27 4.91 -4.94
N ALA A 35 -6.13 5.77 -5.48
CA ALA A 35 -5.85 7.21 -5.52
C ALA A 35 -5.81 7.82 -4.10
N LYS A 36 -6.70 7.42 -3.19
CA LYS A 36 -6.66 7.84 -1.78
C LYS A 36 -5.37 7.38 -1.10
N ILE A 37 -4.95 6.13 -1.32
CA ILE A 37 -3.70 5.60 -0.77
C ILE A 37 -2.48 6.39 -1.30
N ARG A 38 -2.44 6.70 -2.60
CA ARG A 38 -1.37 7.52 -3.19
C ARG A 38 -1.33 8.95 -2.65
N ARG A 39 -2.46 9.52 -2.23
CA ARG A 39 -2.50 10.84 -1.54
C ARG A 39 -1.83 10.79 -0.16
N ILE A 40 -1.83 9.64 0.51
CA ILE A 40 -1.05 9.42 1.76
C ILE A 40 0.46 9.31 1.45
N GLY A 41 0.83 9.12 0.18
CA GLY A 41 2.21 9.01 -0.27
C GLY A 41 2.70 7.57 -0.44
N PHE A 42 1.82 6.57 -0.33
CA PHE A 42 2.18 5.17 -0.57
C PHE A 42 1.88 4.73 -2.00
N TYR A 43 2.86 4.12 -2.66
CA TYR A 43 2.77 3.59 -4.02
C TYR A 43 3.20 2.12 -4.00
N TRP A 44 2.28 1.20 -4.30
CA TRP A 44 2.56 -0.24 -4.33
C TRP A 44 3.71 -0.57 -5.29
N GLU A 45 3.69 0.08 -6.44
CA GLU A 45 4.65 -0.14 -7.52
C GLU A 45 6.09 0.30 -7.20
N ASP A 46 6.30 1.00 -6.08
CA ASP A 46 7.66 1.31 -5.61
C ASP A 46 8.34 0.10 -4.94
N PHE A 47 7.56 -0.90 -4.54
CA PHE A 47 8.02 -2.10 -3.85
C PHE A 47 7.80 -3.36 -4.68
N HIS A 48 6.75 -3.39 -5.50
CA HIS A 48 6.39 -4.52 -6.35
C HIS A 48 6.17 -4.05 -7.79
N GLN A 49 7.15 -4.31 -8.66
CA GLN A 49 7.08 -3.85 -10.04
C GLN A 49 5.94 -4.55 -10.80
N LYS A 50 5.32 -3.85 -11.74
CA LYS A 50 4.25 -4.44 -12.56
C LYS A 50 4.70 -5.64 -13.41
N THR A 51 5.99 -5.73 -13.68
CA THR A 51 6.66 -6.77 -14.48
C THR A 51 7.13 -7.96 -13.65
N GLU A 52 6.95 -7.95 -12.33
CA GLU A 52 7.35 -9.04 -11.44
C GLU A 52 6.53 -10.32 -11.69
N ILE A 53 7.20 -11.48 -11.72
CA ILE A 53 6.62 -12.80 -11.97
C ILE A 53 7.12 -13.79 -10.90
N PRO A 54 6.26 -14.37 -10.06
CA PRO A 54 4.82 -14.12 -9.97
C PRO A 54 4.51 -12.71 -9.47
N LYS A 55 3.34 -12.18 -9.83
CA LYS A 55 2.92 -10.85 -9.38
C LYS A 55 2.58 -10.88 -7.90
N VAL A 56 3.24 -10.04 -7.10
CA VAL A 56 2.89 -9.88 -5.68
C VAL A 56 1.54 -9.17 -5.55
N GLU A 57 0.64 -9.79 -4.79
CA GLU A 57 -0.71 -9.29 -4.61
C GLU A 57 -0.77 -8.05 -3.74
N TYR A 58 -1.59 -7.07 -4.14
CA TYR A 58 -1.83 -5.87 -3.34
C TYR A 58 -2.88 -6.13 -2.25
N ASN A 59 -2.44 -6.82 -1.18
CA ASN A 59 -3.22 -7.22 0.00
C ASN A 59 -2.57 -6.74 1.31
N ILE A 60 -3.17 -7.09 2.46
CA ILE A 60 -2.71 -6.64 3.78
C ILE A 60 -1.44 -7.35 4.19
N GLU A 61 -1.39 -8.66 3.95
CA GLU A 61 -0.29 -9.53 4.33
C GLU A 61 1.02 -9.04 3.72
N ASN A 62 1.04 -8.80 2.41
CA ASN A 62 2.20 -8.29 1.69
C ASN A 62 2.53 -6.84 2.07
N PHE A 63 1.53 -6.00 2.38
CA PHE A 63 1.80 -4.66 2.91
C PHE A 63 2.47 -4.70 4.28
N GLU A 64 2.08 -5.63 5.15
CA GLU A 64 2.73 -5.83 6.45
C GLU A 64 4.13 -6.40 6.31
N GLU A 65 4.43 -7.20 5.29
CA GLU A 65 5.79 -7.62 4.97
C GLU A 65 6.72 -6.45 4.69
N LEU A 66 6.25 -5.42 3.98
CA LEU A 66 7.04 -4.20 3.74
C LEU A 66 7.43 -3.50 5.04
N ILE A 67 6.59 -3.57 6.07
CA ILE A 67 6.88 -3.03 7.40
C ILE A 67 7.86 -3.95 8.14
N ARG A 68 7.61 -5.26 8.17
CA ARG A 68 8.48 -6.25 8.82
C ARG A 68 9.91 -6.22 8.27
N ASN A 69 10.03 -6.10 6.95
CA ASN A 69 11.30 -6.04 6.22
C ASN A 69 11.95 -4.65 6.22
N ARG A 70 11.34 -3.66 6.91
CA ARG A 70 11.80 -2.26 6.97
C ARG A 70 11.90 -1.55 5.62
N ASN A 71 11.22 -2.04 4.59
CA ASN A 71 11.04 -1.27 3.35
C ASN A 71 10.21 -0.01 3.60
N ILE A 72 9.28 -0.11 4.56
CA ILE A 72 8.54 0.99 5.17
C ILE A 72 8.91 1.07 6.64
N THR A 73 9.17 2.27 7.13
CA THR A 73 9.46 2.53 8.56
C THR A 73 8.29 3.31 9.18
N ILE A 74 7.96 2.99 10.43
CA ILE A 74 6.97 3.72 11.22
C ILE A 74 7.69 4.68 12.15
N GLN A 75 7.34 5.97 12.12
CA GLN A 75 7.85 7.00 13.01
C GLN A 75 6.67 7.78 13.60
N ASN A 76 6.65 7.88 14.92
CA ASN A 76 5.67 8.70 15.65
C ASN A 76 6.19 10.13 15.82
#